data_AF-A0A4Q7BN28-F1
#
_entry.id   AF-A0A4Q7BN28-F1
#
_cell.length_a   1.000
_cell.length_b   1.000
_cell.length_c   1.000
_cell.angle_alpha   90.00
_cell.angle_beta   90.00
_cell.angle_gamma   90.00
#
_symmetry.space_group_name_H-M   'P 1'
#
loop_
_entity.id
_entity.type
_entity.pdbx_description
1 polymer ?
#
loop_
_entity_poly.entity_id
_entity_poly.type
_entity_poly.pdbx_seq_one_letter_code
_entity_poly.pdbx_strand_id
1 'polypeptide(L)'
;MLVIQLVMFFIVEAKKFIFEYPQDWVKKADHHNMIFLNNITTSLIELNLVVSLLPVSYPTYGIPRNNTSNPYLSFHSYENPSNIWSYKEAPIKGLYSIDPKGYGGWADIAQNLDKYKSEIEKIQKPDDILEPYIQQLKKGLSKYKQSKAKVTLDDGFILFALQVRTDSVADHAYLDVVDVLNEVSLFAKKFQQKVVIKL
;
A
#
# COMPACT_ATOMS: atom_id res chain seq x y z
N MET A 1 -1.15 18.73 7.64
CA MET A 1 -0.42 18.21 8.82
C MET A 1 0.40 16.96 8.52
N LEU A 2 -0.16 15.89 7.91
CA LEU A 2 0.60 14.67 7.55
C LEU A 2 1.73 14.91 6.52
N VAL A 3 1.48 15.74 5.50
CA VAL A 3 2.49 16.07 4.48
C VAL A 3 3.63 16.92 5.06
N ILE A 4 3.34 17.78 6.04
CA ILE A 4 4.35 18.61 6.72
C ILE A 4 5.34 17.72 7.50
N GLN A 5 4.87 16.68 8.19
CA GLN A 5 5.75 15.73 8.90
C GLN A 5 6.59 14.86 7.95
N LEU A 6 6.01 14.43 6.83
CA LEU A 6 6.72 13.69 5.78
C LEU A 6 7.86 14.52 5.19
N VAL A 7 7.62 15.81 4.98
CA VAL A 7 8.59 16.69 4.34
C VAL A 7 9.65 17.21 5.34
N MET A 8 9.35 17.30 6.64
CA MET A 8 10.36 17.65 7.66
C MET A 8 11.52 16.65 7.76
N PHE A 9 11.34 15.38 7.36
CA PHE A 9 12.44 14.41 7.28
C PHE A 9 13.39 14.65 6.09
N PHE A 10 12.92 15.33 5.05
CA PHE A 10 13.65 15.52 3.79
C PHE A 10 14.37 16.87 3.69
N ILE A 11 13.99 17.87 4.51
CA ILE A 11 14.40 19.25 4.26
C ILE A 11 15.14 19.84 5.45
N VAL A 12 16.46 19.83 5.33
CA VAL A 12 17.28 20.93 5.85
C VAL A 12 18.03 21.65 4.71
N GLU A 13 18.25 21.01 3.54
CA GLU A 13 19.08 21.61 2.46
C GLU A 13 18.56 21.43 1.02
N ALA A 14 17.52 20.64 0.77
CA ALA A 14 17.08 20.35 -0.60
C ALA A 14 16.29 21.50 -1.23
N LYS A 15 16.69 21.95 -2.44
CA LYS A 15 15.93 22.93 -3.26
C LYS A 15 14.99 22.27 -4.28
N LYS A 16 15.16 20.97 -4.53
CA LYS A 16 14.40 20.20 -5.53
C LYS A 16 13.87 18.91 -4.93
N PHE A 17 12.63 18.56 -5.27
CA PHE A 17 11.97 17.32 -4.89
C PHE A 17 11.50 16.57 -6.13
N ILE A 18 11.71 15.26 -6.19
CA ILE A 18 11.22 14.41 -7.28
C ILE A 18 9.98 13.69 -6.79
N PHE A 19 8.89 13.77 -7.56
CA PHE A 19 7.64 13.09 -7.22
C PHE A 19 7.13 12.32 -8.43
N GLU A 20 7.17 10.99 -8.34
CA GLU A 20 6.50 10.15 -9.33
C GLU A 20 4.99 10.19 -9.13
N TYR A 21 4.21 10.22 -10.21
CA TYR A 21 2.75 10.07 -10.14
C TYR A 21 2.25 9.00 -11.11
N PRO A 22 1.25 8.17 -10.73
CA PRO A 22 0.78 7.09 -11.59
C PRO A 22 -0.14 7.65 -12.66
N GLN A 23 0.19 7.44 -13.93
CA GLN A 23 -0.64 7.90 -15.04
C GLN A 23 -2.06 7.33 -14.97
N ASP A 24 -2.21 6.09 -14.51
CA ASP A 24 -3.53 5.44 -14.38
C ASP A 24 -4.41 6.09 -13.32
N TRP A 25 -3.83 6.69 -12.27
CA TRP A 25 -4.60 7.44 -11.27
C TRP A 25 -5.17 8.71 -11.88
N VAL A 26 -4.37 9.41 -12.68
CA VAL A 26 -4.80 10.63 -13.39
C VAL A 26 -5.86 10.28 -14.44
N LYS A 27 -5.65 9.22 -15.23
CA LYS A 27 -6.60 8.78 -16.27
C LYS A 27 -7.95 8.36 -15.69
N LYS A 28 -7.95 7.61 -14.58
CA LYS A 28 -9.18 7.17 -13.91
C LYS A 28 -9.86 8.30 -13.13
N ALA A 29 -9.09 9.32 -12.75
CA ALA A 29 -9.53 10.45 -11.94
C ALA A 29 -10.31 10.02 -10.67
N ASP A 30 -9.86 8.96 -9.99
CA ASP A 30 -10.45 8.59 -8.70
C ASP A 30 -10.24 9.74 -7.71
N HIS A 31 -11.33 10.15 -7.07
CA HIS A 31 -11.37 11.33 -6.22
C HIS A 31 -10.29 11.32 -5.12
N HIS A 32 -10.08 10.18 -4.45
CA HIS A 32 -9.10 10.09 -3.38
C HIS A 32 -7.67 10.22 -3.91
N ASN A 33 -7.38 9.56 -5.03
CA ASN A 33 -6.06 9.59 -5.64
C ASN A 33 -5.71 11.01 -6.11
N MET A 34 -6.67 11.71 -6.72
CA MET A 34 -6.45 13.09 -7.13
C MET A 34 -6.24 14.04 -5.95
N ILE A 35 -7.00 13.87 -4.85
CA ILE A 35 -6.77 14.62 -3.61
C ILE A 35 -5.37 14.36 -3.08
N PHE A 36 -4.91 13.11 -3.04
CA PHE A 36 -3.57 12.78 -2.56
C PHE A 36 -2.48 13.44 -3.40
N LEU A 37 -2.55 13.29 -4.74
CA LEU A 37 -1.56 13.88 -5.65
C LEU A 37 -1.52 15.41 -5.53
N ASN A 38 -2.70 16.05 -5.43
CA ASN A 38 -2.80 17.49 -5.24
C ASN A 38 -2.24 17.94 -3.90
N ASN A 39 -2.58 17.25 -2.81
CA ASN A 39 -2.10 17.60 -1.47
C ASN A 39 -0.57 17.51 -1.37
N ILE A 40 0.03 16.44 -1.91
CA ILE A 40 1.50 16.32 -1.95
C ILE A 40 2.10 17.47 -2.76
N THR A 41 1.59 17.71 -3.96
CA THR A 41 2.14 18.75 -4.86
C THR A 41 2.02 20.14 -4.23
N THR A 42 0.85 20.51 -3.71
CA THR A 42 0.62 21.80 -3.06
C THR A 42 1.52 21.97 -1.85
N SER A 43 1.61 20.97 -0.97
CA SER A 43 2.48 21.09 0.21
C SER A 43 3.97 21.20 -0.15
N LEU A 44 4.44 20.54 -1.21
CA LEU A 44 5.81 20.70 -1.68
C LEU A 44 6.06 22.12 -2.22
N ILE A 45 5.09 22.70 -2.94
CA ILE A 45 5.14 24.08 -3.43
C ILE A 45 5.13 25.08 -2.26
N GLU A 46 4.27 24.89 -1.26
CA GLU A 46 4.19 25.72 -0.05
C GLU A 46 5.50 25.73 0.74
N LEU A 47 6.30 24.67 0.63
CA LEU A 47 7.63 24.55 1.21
C LEU A 47 8.74 25.15 0.33
N ASN A 48 8.38 25.89 -0.72
CA ASN A 48 9.28 26.57 -1.65
C ASN A 48 10.26 25.61 -2.37
N LEU A 49 9.83 24.37 -2.61
CA LEU A 49 10.61 23.41 -3.38
C LEU A 49 10.32 23.49 -4.88
N VAL A 50 11.36 23.30 -5.69
CA VAL A 50 11.19 22.98 -7.11
C VAL A 50 10.73 21.53 -7.22
N VAL A 51 9.49 21.30 -7.68
CA VAL A 51 8.92 19.96 -7.82
C VAL A 51 9.10 19.43 -9.23
N SER A 52 9.77 18.29 -9.36
CA SER A 52 9.89 17.53 -10.61
C SER A 52 8.86 16.40 -10.61
N LEU A 53 7.75 16.61 -11.32
CA LEU A 53 6.70 15.60 -11.48
C LEU A 53 7.08 14.61 -12.58
N LEU A 54 7.15 13.32 -12.23
CA LEU A 54 7.50 12.25 -13.16
C LEU A 54 6.31 11.30 -13.37
N PRO A 55 5.72 11.23 -14.58
CA PRO A 55 4.68 10.25 -14.83
C PRO A 55 5.27 8.83 -14.86
N VAL A 56 4.59 7.88 -14.22
CA VAL A 56 4.94 6.46 -14.27
C VAL A 56 3.75 5.56 -14.60
N SER A 57 4.05 4.40 -15.19
CA SER A 57 3.09 3.35 -15.53
C SER A 57 3.72 1.97 -15.34
N TYR A 58 2.88 0.93 -15.28
CA TYR A 58 3.37 -0.44 -15.38
C TYR A 58 4.27 -0.60 -16.63
N PRO A 59 5.41 -1.32 -16.58
CA PRO A 59 5.86 -2.21 -15.51
C PRO A 59 6.87 -1.59 -14.51
N THR A 60 6.92 -0.27 -14.30
CA THR A 60 7.94 0.33 -13.40
C THR A 60 7.72 0.06 -11.90
N TYR A 61 6.69 -0.71 -11.57
CA TYR A 61 6.34 -1.11 -10.20
C TYR A 61 7.28 -2.22 -9.73
N GLY A 62 7.64 -2.19 -8.47
CA GLY A 62 8.58 -3.14 -7.86
C GLY A 62 10.02 -2.99 -8.33
N ILE A 63 10.40 -1.86 -8.93
CA ILE A 63 11.77 -1.60 -9.38
C ILE A 63 12.43 -0.58 -8.45
N PRO A 64 13.64 -0.83 -7.92
CA PRO A 64 14.37 0.16 -7.14
C PRO A 64 14.75 1.37 -8.01
N ARG A 65 14.81 2.55 -7.41
CA ARG A 65 15.26 3.77 -8.10
C ARG A 65 16.76 3.98 -7.93
N ASN A 66 17.39 4.54 -8.96
CA ASN A 66 18.80 4.92 -8.89
C ASN A 66 19.02 6.00 -7.84
N ASN A 67 20.20 5.98 -7.22
CA ASN A 67 20.60 6.98 -6.24
C ASN A 67 20.53 8.40 -6.82
N THR A 68 20.13 9.35 -6.00
CA THR A 68 19.99 10.77 -6.35
C THR A 68 20.33 11.62 -5.14
N SER A 69 20.77 12.86 -5.31
CA SER A 69 20.98 13.78 -4.18
C SER A 69 19.71 14.47 -3.72
N ASN A 70 18.63 14.40 -4.52
CA ASN A 70 17.37 15.05 -4.21
C ASN A 70 16.43 14.10 -3.47
N PRO A 71 15.64 14.59 -2.50
CA PRO A 71 14.47 13.89 -1.98
C PRO A 71 13.58 13.36 -3.10
N TYR A 72 13.17 12.10 -2.98
CA TYR A 72 12.40 11.43 -4.00
C TYR A 72 11.27 10.61 -3.37
N LEU A 73 10.03 10.95 -3.70
CA LEU A 73 8.87 10.09 -3.47
C LEU A 73 8.53 9.30 -4.73
N SER A 74 8.86 8.01 -4.72
CA SER A 74 8.74 7.08 -5.85
C SER A 74 7.52 6.18 -5.70
N PHE A 75 6.79 5.95 -6.79
CA PHE A 75 5.57 5.19 -6.77
C PHE A 75 5.86 3.69 -6.88
N HIS A 76 5.34 2.95 -5.91
CA HIS A 76 5.28 1.49 -5.92
C HIS A 76 6.66 0.84 -6.16
N SER A 77 7.70 1.31 -5.47
CA SER A 77 9.08 0.80 -5.51
C SER A 77 9.48 0.19 -4.15
N TYR A 78 10.59 -0.54 -4.09
CA TYR A 78 11.18 -1.04 -2.85
C TYR A 78 12.69 -1.15 -2.99
N GLU A 79 13.40 -1.40 -1.87
CA GLU A 79 14.87 -1.51 -1.84
C GLU A 79 15.58 -0.25 -2.39
N ASN A 80 14.96 0.91 -2.16
CA ASN A 80 15.51 2.16 -2.63
C ASN A 80 16.68 2.65 -1.76
N PRO A 81 17.58 3.48 -2.33
CA PRO A 81 18.51 4.34 -1.60
C PRO A 81 17.82 5.19 -0.52
N SER A 82 18.58 5.58 0.51
CA SER A 82 18.06 6.20 1.75
C SER A 82 17.28 7.51 1.58
N ASN A 83 17.52 8.24 0.49
CA ASN A 83 16.86 9.51 0.18
C ASN A 83 15.61 9.36 -0.72
N ILE A 84 15.21 8.11 -0.98
CA ILE A 84 14.11 7.77 -1.86
C ILE A 84 13.11 6.94 -1.07
N TRP A 85 11.92 7.50 -0.85
CA TRP A 85 10.84 6.78 -0.18
C TRP A 85 9.87 6.22 -1.22
N SER A 86 9.25 5.11 -0.88
CA SER A 86 8.21 4.50 -1.67
C SER A 86 6.85 4.99 -1.21
N TYR A 87 5.90 5.11 -2.13
CA TYR A 87 4.50 5.23 -1.76
C TYR A 87 3.57 4.41 -2.65
N LYS A 88 2.44 4.03 -2.08
CA LYS A 88 1.33 3.39 -2.80
C LYS A 88 0.00 3.63 -2.08
N GLU A 89 -1.10 3.35 -2.77
CA GLU A 89 -2.39 3.22 -2.11
C GLU A 89 -2.37 2.03 -1.14
N ALA A 90 -2.82 2.27 0.09
CA ALA A 90 -2.95 1.25 1.12
C ALA A 90 -4.12 0.29 0.83
N PRO A 91 -4.28 -0.81 1.58
CA PRO A 91 -5.42 -1.72 1.39
C PRO A 91 -6.80 -1.08 1.67
N ILE A 92 -6.85 -0.09 2.55
CA ILE A 92 -8.06 0.66 2.87
C ILE A 92 -8.17 1.86 1.93
N LYS A 93 -9.30 1.97 1.22
CA LYS A 93 -9.53 3.03 0.24
C LYS A 93 -9.37 4.41 0.88
N GLY A 94 -8.61 5.28 0.22
CA GLY A 94 -8.34 6.65 0.67
C GLY A 94 -7.16 6.77 1.64
N LEU A 95 -6.54 5.66 2.03
CA LEU A 95 -5.27 5.66 2.76
C LEU A 95 -4.09 5.37 1.82
N TYR A 96 -2.93 5.90 2.20
CA TYR A 96 -1.69 5.76 1.45
C TYR A 96 -0.58 5.33 2.39
N SER A 97 0.24 4.40 1.92
CA SER A 97 1.48 4.02 2.58
C SER A 97 2.59 4.86 1.96
N ILE A 98 3.40 5.48 2.82
CA ILE A 98 4.65 6.12 2.44
C ILE A 98 5.71 5.61 3.41
N ASP A 99 6.80 5.05 2.88
CA ASP A 99 7.76 4.30 3.68
C ASP A 99 9.16 4.31 3.05
N PRO A 100 10.23 4.42 3.86
CA PRO A 100 11.60 4.56 3.36
C PRO A 100 12.20 3.28 2.76
N LYS A 101 11.61 2.11 3.00
CA LYS A 101 12.13 0.81 2.58
C LYS A 101 11.29 0.15 1.49
N GLY A 102 9.97 0.42 1.48
CA GLY A 102 9.08 -0.14 0.46
C GLY A 102 7.66 -0.29 0.97
N TYR A 103 7.04 -1.44 0.71
CA TYR A 103 5.68 -1.73 1.13
C TYR A 103 5.51 -3.22 1.43
N GLY A 104 4.43 -3.61 2.09
CA GLY A 104 4.22 -5.03 2.43
C GLY A 104 5.39 -5.58 3.24
N GLY A 105 5.99 -6.69 2.81
CA GLY A 105 7.16 -7.30 3.46
C GLY A 105 8.44 -6.43 3.42
N TRP A 106 8.51 -5.42 2.55
CA TRP A 106 9.63 -4.48 2.47
C TRP A 106 9.42 -3.19 3.26
N ALA A 107 8.27 -3.01 3.92
CA ALA A 107 8.05 -1.83 4.74
C ALA A 107 9.03 -1.80 5.92
N ASP A 108 9.48 -0.62 6.35
CA ASP A 108 10.46 -0.48 7.43
C ASP A 108 9.94 -1.10 8.74
N ILE A 109 8.64 -0.95 9.02
CA ILE A 109 8.00 -1.56 10.19
C ILE A 109 7.96 -3.09 10.13
N ALA A 110 7.89 -3.68 8.93
CA ALA A 110 7.90 -5.14 8.76
C ALA A 110 9.30 -5.71 8.99
N GLN A 111 10.33 -4.97 8.59
CA GLN A 111 11.73 -5.38 8.75
C GLN A 111 12.32 -5.02 10.12
N ASN A 112 11.83 -3.96 10.76
CA ASN A 112 12.39 -3.36 11.96
C ASN A 112 11.32 -3.13 13.05
N LEU A 113 10.47 -4.13 13.33
CA LEU A 113 9.35 -4.00 14.27
C LEU A 113 9.74 -3.45 15.65
N ASP A 114 10.88 -3.88 16.19
CA ASP A 114 11.37 -3.46 17.51
C ASP A 114 11.57 -1.94 17.63
N LYS A 115 11.92 -1.27 16.51
CA LYS A 115 12.05 0.20 16.44
C LYS A 115 10.73 0.91 16.75
N TYR A 116 9.61 0.29 16.39
CA TYR A 116 8.27 0.88 16.49
C TYR A 116 7.48 0.37 17.70
N LYS A 117 7.92 -0.72 18.32
CA LYS A 117 7.20 -1.42 19.39
C LYS A 117 6.76 -0.49 20.52
N SER A 118 7.67 0.35 21.03
CA SER A 118 7.35 1.26 22.13
C SER A 118 6.26 2.28 21.77
N GLU A 119 6.27 2.81 20.54
CA GLU A 119 5.24 3.75 20.08
C GLU A 119 3.90 3.06 19.85
N ILE A 120 3.91 1.83 19.33
CA ILE A 120 2.71 1.01 19.16
C ILE A 120 2.06 0.72 20.52
N GLU A 121 2.86 0.34 21.53
CA GLU A 121 2.39 0.03 22.88
C GLU A 121 1.79 1.24 23.62
N LYS A 122 2.16 2.47 23.22
CA LYS A 122 1.59 3.70 23.80
C LYS A 122 0.19 4.03 23.29
N ILE A 123 -0.31 3.33 22.26
CA ILE A 123 -1.64 3.58 21.71
C ILE A 123 -2.70 3.08 22.71
N GLN A 124 -3.32 4.01 23.44
CA GLN A 124 -4.26 3.66 24.52
C GLN A 124 -5.63 3.18 24.04
N LYS A 125 -6.04 3.51 22.80
CA LYS A 125 -7.35 3.18 22.24
C LYS A 125 -7.25 2.84 20.74
N PRO A 126 -6.62 1.72 20.38
CA PRO A 126 -6.48 1.33 18.97
C PRO A 126 -7.84 1.13 18.29
N ASP A 127 -8.84 0.62 19.01
CA ASP A 127 -10.18 0.40 18.46
C ASP A 127 -10.86 1.71 18.04
N ASP A 128 -10.72 2.80 18.80
CA ASP A 128 -11.27 4.10 18.44
C ASP A 128 -10.65 4.63 17.13
N ILE A 129 -9.37 4.32 16.87
CA ILE A 129 -8.67 4.68 15.63
C ILE A 129 -9.15 3.80 14.47
N LEU A 130 -9.40 2.51 14.72
CA LEU A 130 -9.77 1.53 13.69
C LEU A 130 -11.25 1.56 13.33
N GLU A 131 -12.12 1.94 14.26
CA GLU A 131 -13.59 1.85 14.13
C GLU A 131 -14.13 2.56 12.88
N PRO A 132 -13.70 3.79 12.51
CA PRO A 132 -14.16 4.43 11.28
C PRO A 132 -13.86 3.59 10.03
N TYR A 133 -12.71 2.92 9.97
CA TYR A 133 -12.30 2.08 8.86
C TYR A 133 -13.04 0.74 8.86
N ILE A 134 -13.29 0.16 10.03
CA ILE A 134 -14.12 -1.04 10.18
C ILE A 134 -15.53 -0.76 9.64
N GLN A 135 -16.13 0.37 10.03
CA GLN A 135 -17.45 0.76 9.57
C GLN A 135 -17.48 1.09 8.08
N GLN A 136 -16.42 1.70 7.54
CA GLN A 136 -16.25 1.88 6.10
C GLN A 136 -16.28 0.53 5.36
N LEU A 137 -15.53 -0.47 5.83
CA LEU A 137 -15.47 -1.79 5.20
C LEU A 137 -16.81 -2.54 5.31
N LYS A 138 -17.50 -2.46 6.46
CA LYS A 138 -18.84 -3.04 6.66
C LYS A 138 -19.89 -2.45 5.71
N LYS A 139 -19.73 -1.20 5.29
CA LYS A 139 -20.57 -0.53 4.28
C LYS A 139 -20.20 -0.91 2.83
N GLY A 140 -19.20 -1.78 2.63
CA GLY A 140 -18.75 -2.23 1.31
C GLY A 140 -17.80 -1.26 0.60
N LEU A 141 -17.24 -0.27 1.32
CA LEU A 141 -16.29 0.70 0.78
C LEU A 141 -14.85 0.14 0.83
N SER A 142 -14.56 -0.85 0.00
CA SER A 142 -13.23 -1.42 -0.21
C SER A 142 -12.42 -0.68 -1.28
N LYS A 143 -11.14 -1.04 -1.42
CA LYS A 143 -10.23 -0.54 -2.47
C LYS A 143 -10.83 -0.63 -3.88
N TYR A 144 -11.38 -1.79 -4.23
CA TYR A 144 -12.05 -2.01 -5.50
C TYR A 144 -13.57 -1.93 -5.33
N LYS A 145 -14.25 -1.50 -6.39
CA LYS A 145 -15.71 -1.49 -6.44
C LYS A 145 -16.23 -2.94 -6.40
N GLN A 146 -17.02 -3.26 -5.38
CA GLN A 146 -17.63 -4.58 -5.26
C GLN A 146 -18.78 -4.74 -6.26
N SER A 147 -18.95 -5.97 -6.75
CA SER A 147 -20.13 -6.32 -7.54
C SER A 147 -21.39 -6.24 -6.67
N LYS A 148 -22.53 -5.90 -7.27
CA LYS A 148 -23.84 -5.99 -6.59
C LYS A 148 -24.38 -7.42 -6.58
N ALA A 149 -23.75 -8.34 -7.32
CA ALA A 149 -24.16 -9.73 -7.36
C ALA A 149 -24.00 -10.36 -5.97
N LYS A 150 -25.11 -10.85 -5.42
CA LYS A 150 -25.10 -11.64 -4.19
C LYS A 150 -24.86 -13.09 -4.58
N VAL A 151 -23.80 -13.67 -4.05
CA VAL A 151 -23.55 -15.10 -4.12
C VAL A 151 -23.93 -15.68 -2.77
N THR A 152 -24.86 -16.61 -2.74
CA THR A 152 -25.14 -17.40 -1.54
C THR A 152 -24.13 -18.54 -1.51
N LEU A 153 -23.37 -18.63 -0.42
CA LEU A 153 -22.46 -19.74 -0.15
C LEU A 153 -23.09 -20.59 0.95
N ASP A 154 -22.95 -21.91 0.85
CA ASP A 154 -23.34 -22.80 1.93
C ASP A 154 -22.48 -22.53 3.17
N ASP A 155 -23.04 -22.73 4.37
CA ASP A 155 -22.28 -22.62 5.61
C ASP A 155 -21.12 -23.64 5.67
N GLY A 156 -20.06 -23.31 6.39
CA GLY A 156 -18.93 -24.22 6.62
C GLY A 156 -17.96 -24.33 5.44
N PHE A 157 -17.36 -23.20 5.06
CA PHE A 157 -16.35 -23.14 4.00
C PHE A 157 -15.07 -22.45 4.46
N ILE A 158 -13.99 -22.75 3.73
CA ILE A 158 -12.72 -22.04 3.78
C ILE A 158 -12.69 -21.08 2.59
N LEU A 159 -12.55 -19.79 2.85
CA LEU A 159 -12.34 -18.79 1.80
C LEU A 159 -10.85 -18.72 1.45
N PHE A 160 -10.52 -18.93 0.18
CA PHE A 160 -9.19 -18.70 -0.36
C PHE A 160 -9.22 -17.53 -1.36
N ALA A 161 -8.73 -16.36 -0.93
CA ALA A 161 -8.63 -15.19 -1.80
C ALA A 161 -7.32 -15.25 -2.61
N LEU A 162 -7.43 -15.45 -3.91
CA LEU A 162 -6.28 -15.47 -4.79
C LEU A 162 -5.67 -14.08 -4.94
N GLN A 163 -4.37 -14.07 -5.18
CA GLN A 163 -3.61 -12.87 -5.52
C GLN A 163 -3.11 -12.96 -6.97
N VAL A 164 -2.99 -11.80 -7.62
CA VAL A 164 -2.39 -11.71 -8.94
C VAL A 164 -0.93 -12.13 -8.83
N ARG A 165 -0.52 -13.17 -9.56
CA ARG A 165 0.84 -13.73 -9.46
C ARG A 165 1.93 -12.74 -9.83
N THR A 166 1.68 -11.88 -10.82
CA THR A 166 2.61 -10.83 -11.26
C THR A 166 2.55 -9.57 -10.39
N ASP A 167 1.85 -9.59 -9.26
CA ASP A 167 1.96 -8.52 -8.29
C ASP A 167 3.29 -8.67 -7.56
N SER A 168 4.05 -7.58 -7.46
CA SER A 168 5.34 -7.55 -6.76
C SER A 168 5.33 -8.19 -5.38
N VAL A 169 4.23 -8.09 -4.62
CA VAL A 169 4.09 -8.71 -3.29
C VAL A 169 3.99 -10.23 -3.39
N ALA A 170 3.33 -10.75 -4.43
CA ALA A 170 3.22 -12.19 -4.66
C ALA A 170 4.52 -12.78 -5.19
N ASP A 171 5.25 -12.07 -6.06
CA ASP A 171 6.53 -12.51 -6.64
C ASP A 171 7.61 -12.80 -5.58
N HIS A 172 7.51 -12.20 -4.39
CA HIS A 172 8.47 -12.40 -3.29
C HIS A 172 7.80 -12.90 -2.00
N ALA A 173 6.61 -13.47 -2.10
CA ALA A 173 6.01 -14.16 -0.97
C ALA A 173 6.83 -15.41 -0.64
N TYR A 174 7.02 -15.69 0.66
CA TYR A 174 7.67 -16.93 1.12
C TYR A 174 6.89 -18.20 0.77
N LEU A 175 5.60 -18.06 0.44
CA LEU A 175 4.70 -19.15 0.14
C LEU A 175 4.21 -19.00 -1.30
N ASP A 176 4.41 -20.03 -2.12
CA ASP A 176 3.82 -20.09 -3.45
C ASP A 176 2.30 -20.33 -3.32
N VAL A 177 1.50 -19.59 -4.08
CA VAL A 177 0.03 -19.64 -4.01
C VAL A 177 -0.53 -21.03 -4.35
N VAL A 178 0.15 -21.78 -5.22
CA VAL A 178 -0.24 -23.14 -5.60
C VAL A 178 0.01 -24.08 -4.44
N ASP A 179 1.14 -23.95 -3.75
CA ASP A 179 1.45 -24.75 -2.56
C ASP A 179 0.46 -24.50 -1.43
N VAL A 180 0.12 -23.22 -1.17
CA VAL A 180 -0.90 -22.90 -0.16
C VAL A 180 -2.27 -23.47 -0.56
N LEU A 181 -2.65 -23.39 -1.84
CA LEU A 181 -3.91 -23.95 -2.31
C LEU A 181 -3.95 -25.48 -2.18
N ASN A 182 -2.83 -26.16 -2.42
CA ASN A 182 -2.70 -27.60 -2.21
C ASN A 182 -2.91 -27.95 -0.73
N GLU A 183 -2.23 -27.25 0.19
CA GLU A 183 -2.38 -27.47 1.63
C GLU A 183 -3.81 -27.19 2.12
N VAL A 184 -4.42 -26.09 1.67
CA VAL A 184 -5.83 -25.77 1.98
C VAL A 184 -6.76 -26.86 1.47
N SER A 185 -6.50 -27.42 0.28
CA SER A 185 -7.30 -28.52 -0.29
C SER A 185 -7.17 -29.81 0.52
N LEU A 186 -5.95 -30.16 0.97
CA LEU A 186 -5.72 -31.32 1.83
C LEU A 186 -6.42 -31.17 3.19
N PHE A 187 -6.31 -29.98 3.79
CA PHE A 187 -7.01 -29.65 5.03
C PHE A 187 -8.52 -29.75 4.85
N ALA A 188 -9.07 -29.12 3.81
CA ALA A 188 -10.49 -29.16 3.51
C ALA A 188 -11.02 -30.59 3.32
N LYS A 189 -10.26 -31.44 2.62
CA LYS A 189 -10.58 -32.86 2.45
C LYS A 189 -10.61 -33.62 3.78
N LYS A 190 -9.61 -33.39 4.64
CA LYS A 190 -9.52 -34.03 5.97
C LYS A 190 -10.71 -33.68 6.87
N PHE A 191 -11.15 -32.42 6.83
CA PHE A 191 -12.22 -31.91 7.69
C PHE A 191 -13.59 -31.83 7.00
N GLN A 192 -13.70 -32.37 5.78
CA GLN A 192 -14.93 -32.35 4.97
C GLN A 192 -15.52 -30.93 4.79
N GLN A 193 -14.66 -29.94 4.62
CA GLN A 193 -15.04 -28.54 4.38
C GLN A 193 -14.95 -28.21 2.89
N LYS A 194 -15.79 -27.28 2.43
CA LYS A 194 -15.70 -26.73 1.07
C LYS A 194 -14.62 -25.66 1.01
N VAL A 195 -13.89 -25.58 -0.10
CA VAL A 195 -12.99 -24.45 -0.40
C VAL A 195 -13.69 -23.56 -1.42
N VAL A 196 -13.85 -22.28 -1.08
CA VAL A 196 -14.37 -21.26 -1.99
C VAL A 196 -13.20 -20.39 -2.43
N ILE A 197 -12.90 -20.41 -3.73
CA ILE A 197 -11.80 -19.64 -4.30
C ILE A 197 -12.35 -18.32 -4.85
N LYS A 198 -11.87 -17.21 -4.30
CA LYS A 198 -12.13 -15.87 -4.84
C LYS A 198 -11.00 -15.50 -5.79
N LEU A 199 -11.30 -15.56 -7.09
CA LEU A 199 -10.44 -15.01 -8.16
C LEU A 199 -10.34 -13.48 -8.07
#